data_AF-A0A380L0J6-F1
#
_entry.id   AF-A0A380L0J6-F1
#
_cell.length_a   1.000
_cell.length_b   1.000
_cell.length_c   1.000
_cell.angle_alpha   90.00
_cell.angle_beta   90.00
_cell.angle_gamma   90.00
#
_symmetry.space_group_name_H-M   'P 1'
#
loop_
_entity.id
_entity.type
_entity.pdbx_description
1 polymer ?
#
loop_
_entity_poly.entity_id
_entity_poly.type
_entity_poly.pdbx_seq_one_letter_code
_entity_poly.pdbx_strand_id
1 'polypeptide(L)' 'MTRTEVRSRVGNSHLRHVFTDGPKDKGGLRYCINSLSIRFIPKTEMESQGYGYLLDYV' A
#
# COMPACT_ATOMS: atom_id res chain seq x y z
N MET A 1 13.14 13.27 -15.36
CA MET A 1 12.25 12.13 -15.66
C MET A 1 10.96 12.32 -14.87
N THR A 2 9.81 12.24 -15.53
CA THR A 2 8.49 12.39 -14.90
C THR A 2 8.14 11.10 -14.15
N ARG A 3 7.75 11.22 -12.87
CA ARG A 3 7.30 10.10 -12.03
C ARG A 3 5.92 10.45 -11.47
N THR A 4 5.08 9.44 -11.23
CA THR A 4 3.75 9.64 -10.64
C THR A 4 3.84 9.42 -9.13
N GLU A 5 3.65 10.49 -8.35
CA GLU A 5 3.61 10.43 -6.88
C GLU A 5 2.37 9.67 -6.41
N VAL A 6 2.52 8.92 -5.31
CA VAL A 6 1.43 8.26 -4.59
C VAL A 6 1.37 8.79 -3.16
N ARG A 7 0.15 9.14 -2.72
CA ARG A 7 -0.13 9.71 -1.38
C ARG A 7 -1.29 8.99 -0.72
N SER A 8 -1.34 8.98 0.61
CA SER A 8 -2.45 8.38 1.36
C SER A 8 -3.70 9.26 1.27
N ARG A 9 -4.89 8.66 1.17
CA ARG A 9 -6.15 9.40 0.99
C ARG A 9 -6.48 10.28 2.19
N VAL A 10 -6.43 9.74 3.41
CA VAL A 10 -6.91 10.42 4.62
C VAL A 10 -5.89 11.42 5.15
N GLY A 11 -4.61 11.02 5.22
CA GLY A 11 -3.54 11.83 5.81
C GLY A 11 -2.75 12.66 4.80
N ASN A 12 -3.03 12.53 3.50
CA ASN A 12 -2.24 13.13 2.41
C ASN A 12 -0.72 12.88 2.54
N SER A 13 -0.34 11.76 3.17
CA SER A 13 1.04 11.43 3.50
C SER A 13 1.75 10.95 2.24
N HIS A 14 2.97 11.43 2.02
CA HIS A 14 3.80 10.94 0.92
C HIS A 14 4.13 9.46 1.13
N LEU A 15 3.75 8.61 0.17
CA LEU A 15 4.03 7.17 0.21
C LEU A 15 5.19 6.77 -0.69
N ARG A 16 5.38 7.49 -1.82
CA ARG A 16 6.45 7.44 -2.83
C ARG A 16 5.84 7.50 -4.24
N HIS A 17 6.01 6.50 -5.10
CA HIS A 17 5.68 6.59 -6.52
C HIS A 17 5.18 5.27 -7.10
N VAL A 18 4.42 5.35 -8.21
CA VAL A 18 3.99 4.21 -9.02
C VAL A 18 4.71 4.21 -10.38
N PHE A 19 4.99 3.01 -10.89
CA PHE A 19 5.64 2.75 -12.16
C PHE A 19 4.85 1.72 -12.98
N THR A 20 5.01 1.73 -14.31
CA THR A 20 4.34 0.81 -15.26
C THR A 20 5.22 -0.39 -15.64
N ASP A 21 6.21 -0.71 -14.81
CA ASP A 21 7.17 -1.80 -14.99
C ASP A 21 6.90 -2.96 -14.01
N GLY A 22 5.64 -3.11 -13.56
CA GLY A 22 5.22 -4.20 -12.70
C GLY A 22 4.95 -5.51 -13.47
N PRO A 23 4.73 -6.63 -12.75
CA PRO A 23 4.36 -7.91 -13.37
C PRO A 23 3.07 -7.79 -14.18
N LYS A 24 3.10 -8.20 -15.46
CA LYS A 24 1.98 -8.05 -16.40
C LYS A 24 0.76 -8.88 -16.00
N ASP A 25 0.98 -10.07 -15.45
CA ASP A 25 -0.04 -10.98 -14.91
C ASP A 25 -0.79 -10.38 -13.71
N LYS A 26 -0.22 -9.34 -13.07
CA LYS A 26 -0.80 -8.62 -11.93
C LYS A 26 -1.29 -7.20 -12.28
N GLY A 27 -1.40 -6.87 -13.57
CA GLY A 27 -1.87 -5.57 -14.06
C GLY A 27 -0.78 -4.56 -14.44
N GLY A 28 0.51 -4.94 -14.37
CA GLY A 28 1.62 -4.16 -14.93
C GLY A 28 2.06 -2.93 -14.12
N LEU A 29 1.42 -2.64 -12.99
CA LEU A 29 1.78 -1.53 -12.11
C LEU A 29 2.65 -1.99 -10.93
N ARG A 30 3.67 -1.19 -10.59
CA ARG A 30 4.51 -1.39 -9.41
C ARG A 30 4.42 -0.18 -8.50
N TYR A 31 3.78 -0.37 -7.35
CA TYR A 31 3.74 0.60 -6.27
C TYR A 31 4.99 0.45 -5.41
N CYS A 32 5.98 1.32 -5.62
CA CYS A 32 7.13 1.38 -4.73
C CYS A 32 6.80 2.30 -3.55
N ILE A 33 6.61 1.73 -2.37
CA ILE A 33 6.21 2.45 -1.14
C ILE A 33 7.38 2.48 -0.14
N ASN A 34 7.53 3.59 0.57
CA ASN A 34 8.56 3.72 1.61
C ASN A 34 8.10 3.00 2.90
N SER A 35 8.95 2.14 3.46
CA SER A 35 8.66 1.44 4.73
C SER A 35 8.42 2.41 5.89
N LEU A 36 9.10 3.57 5.90
CA LEU A 36 8.90 4.60 6.93
C LEU A 36 7.52 5.28 6.87
N SER A 37 6.78 5.10 5.77
CA SER A 37 5.46 5.70 5.56
C SER A 37 4.30 4.75 5.89
N ILE A 38 4.60 3.51 6.29
CA ILE A 38 3.59 2.48 6.55
C ILE A 38 3.88 1.75 7.87
N ARG A 39 2.83 1.15 8.42
CA ARG A 39 2.91 0.23 9.55
C ARG A 39 2.27 -1.08 9.14
N PHE A 40 3.00 -2.18 9.32
CA PHE A 40 2.46 -3.51 9.06
C PHE A 40 1.60 -3.96 10.25
N ILE A 41 0.47 -4.61 9.97
CA ILE A 41 -0.41 -5.23 10.96
C ILE A 41 -0.49 -6.72 10.61
N PRO A 42 0.07 -7.61 11.44
CA PRO A 42 -0.03 -9.05 11.22
C PRO A 42 -1.50 -9.51 11.23
N LYS A 43 -1.84 -10.53 10.43
CA LYS A 43 -3.21 -11.09 10.34
C LYS A 43 -3.78 -11.47 11.71
N THR A 44 -2.94 -12.02 12.58
CA THR A 44 -3.28 -12.43 13.95
C THR A 44 -3.60 -11.25 14.89
N GLU A 45 -3.21 -10.03 14.52
CA GLU A 45 -3.43 -8.80 15.30
C GLU A 45 -4.50 -7.89 14.70
N MET A 46 -5.02 -8.19 13.50
CA MET A 46 -5.98 -7.33 12.81
C MET A 46 -7.26 -7.11 13.63
N GLU A 47 -7.82 -8.18 14.22
CA GLU A 47 -9.04 -8.10 15.03
C GLU A 47 -8.85 -7.18 16.25
N SER A 48 -7.79 -7.43 17.03
CA SER A 48 -7.51 -6.68 18.26
C SER A 48 -7.14 -5.21 18.01
N GLN A 49 -6.60 -4.90 16.83
CA GLN A 49 -6.30 -3.53 16.41
C GLN A 49 -7.46 -2.81 15.70
N GLY A 50 -8.64 -3.44 15.60
CA GLY A 50 -9.85 -2.84 15.03
C GLY A 50 -9.94 -2.92 13.49
N TYR A 51 -9.16 -3.79 12.86
CA TYR A 51 -9.16 -4.05 11.42
C TYR A 51 -9.81 -5.40 11.05
N GLY A 52 -10.56 -6.00 11.98
CA GLY A 52 -11.24 -7.29 11.79
C GLY A 52 -12.14 -7.37 10.55
N TYR A 53 -12.82 -6.25 10.24
CA TYR A 53 -13.69 -6.11 9.07
C TYR A 53 -12.98 -6.28 7.70
N LEU A 54 -11.65 -6.36 7.67
CA LEU A 54 -10.86 -6.61 6.46
C LEU A 54 -10.33 -8.05 6.33
N LEU A 55 -10.56 -8.93 7.31
CA LEU A 55 -9.95 -10.27 7.35
C LEU A 55 -10.29 -11.14 6.15
N ASP A 56 -11.49 -11.01 5.57
CA ASP A 56 -11.92 -11.80 4.41
C ASP A 56 -11.19 -11.44 3.10
N TYR A 57 -10.47 -10.31 3.09
CA TYR A 57 -9.75 -9.81 1.91
C TYR A 57 -8.23 -10.05 1.98
N VAL A 58 -7.75 -10.76 3.01
CA VAL A 58 -6.32 -11.04 3.27
C VAL A 58 -6.03 -12.53 3.23
#